data_AF-A0AAV5WB88-F1
#
_entry.id   AF-A0AAV5WB88-F1
#
_cell.length_a   1.000
_cell.length_b   1.000
_cell.length_c   1.000
_cell.angle_alpha   90.00
_cell.angle_beta   90.00
_cell.angle_gamma   90.00
#
_symmetry.space_group_name_H-M   'P 1'
#
loop_
_entity.id
_entity.type
_entity.pdbx_description
1 polymer ?
#
loop_
_entity_poly.entity_id
_entity_poly.type
_entity_poly.pdbx_seq_one_letter_code
_entity_poly.pdbx_strand_id
1 'polypeptide(L)'
;NVGHQLLTMLAGITIFLGAFLYNFYSLRQLSLHKSTRQYSVARSFQIRENVRIFKLIINAFSKAGGVSTAGFAMFGFYLYGPPEWNFYRFVSAALFDLFMILFCLLFMFLAIQLDTIFQKEFNNIGVIVMTRK
;
A
#
# COMPACT_ATOMS: atom_id res chain seq x y z
N ASN A 1 -27.38 -2.48 0.22
CA ASN A 1 -26.10 -2.42 0.96
C ASN A 1 -24.84 -2.21 0.13
N VAL A 2 -24.77 -2.65 -1.14
CA VAL A 2 -23.60 -2.41 -2.01
C VAL A 2 -23.27 -0.92 -2.18
N GLY A 3 -24.27 -0.06 -2.29
CA GLY A 3 -24.07 1.40 -2.40
C GLY A 3 -23.31 2.01 -1.21
N HIS A 4 -23.59 1.54 0.02
CA HIS A 4 -22.87 2.01 1.21
C HIS A 4 -21.41 1.57 1.19
N GLN A 5 -21.12 0.34 0.74
CA GLN A 5 -19.75 -0.17 0.64
C GLN A 5 -18.92 0.65 -0.37
N LEU A 6 -19.50 0.98 -1.52
CA LEU A 6 -18.85 1.84 -2.52
C LEU A 6 -18.58 3.24 -1.97
N LEU A 7 -19.54 3.84 -1.27
CA LEU A 7 -19.35 5.16 -0.64
C LEU A 7 -18.21 5.14 0.39
N THR A 8 -18.15 4.11 1.24
CA THR A 8 -17.06 3.98 2.23
C THR A 8 -15.70 3.81 1.58
N MET A 9 -15.63 3.06 0.47
CA MET A 9 -14.39 2.87 -0.27
C MET A 9 -13.90 4.17 -0.92
N LEU A 10 -14.80 4.90 -1.58
CA LEU A 10 -14.48 6.20 -2.21
C LEU A 10 -14.08 7.24 -1.17
N ALA A 11 -14.76 7.28 -0.02
CA ALA A 11 -14.39 8.15 1.10
C ALA A 11 -12.98 7.82 1.61
N GLY A 12 -12.65 6.53 1.79
CA GLY A 12 -11.32 6.09 2.21
C GLY A 12 -10.21 6.51 1.24
N ILE A 13 -10.41 6.32 -0.07
CA ILE A 13 -9.46 6.75 -1.10
C ILE A 13 -9.27 8.27 -1.06
N THR A 14 -10.36 9.02 -0.93
CA THR A 14 -10.33 10.49 -0.90
C THR A 14 -9.58 11.02 0.32
N ILE A 15 -9.83 10.45 1.50
CA ILE A 15 -9.13 10.80 2.74
C ILE A 15 -7.64 10.48 2.62
N PHE A 16 -7.30 9.29 2.12
CA PHE A 16 -5.92 8.88 1.94
C PHE A 16 -5.14 9.81 0.99
N LEU A 17 -5.71 10.11 -0.17
CA LEU A 17 -5.09 11.01 -1.15
C LEU A 17 -5.03 12.45 -0.63
N GLY A 18 -6.09 12.93 0.04
CA GLY A 18 -6.11 14.26 0.66
C GLY A 18 -5.01 14.40 1.72
N ALA A 19 -4.85 13.40 2.59
CA ALA A 19 -3.79 13.36 3.59
C ALA A 19 -2.40 13.34 2.94
N PHE A 20 -2.20 12.53 1.89
CA PHE A 20 -0.94 12.50 1.16
C PHE A 20 -0.60 13.85 0.52
N LEU A 21 -1.53 14.46 -0.22
CA LEU A 21 -1.35 15.75 -0.87
C LEU A 21 -1.09 16.87 0.14
N TYR A 22 -1.80 16.88 1.26
CA TYR A 22 -1.58 17.84 2.34
C TYR A 22 -0.17 17.73 2.93
N ASN A 23 0.29 16.51 3.24
CA ASN A 23 1.63 16.27 3.77
C ASN A 23 2.71 16.63 2.73
N PHE A 24 2.48 16.30 1.46
CA PHE A 24 3.40 16.63 0.37
C PHE A 24 3.52 18.14 0.15
N TYR A 25 2.40 18.86 0.13
CA TYR A 25 2.39 20.32 0.02
C TYR A 25 3.07 20.99 1.21
N SER A 26 2.76 20.53 2.43
CA SER A 26 3.40 21.00 3.66
C SER A 26 4.93 20.79 3.63
N LEU A 27 5.39 19.64 3.10
CA LEU A 27 6.81 19.36 2.90
C LEU A 27 7.46 20.31 1.88
N ARG A 28 6.74 20.65 0.80
CA ARG A 28 7.24 21.60 -0.21
C ARG A 28 7.37 23.01 0.36
N GLN A 29 6.40 23.47 1.16
CA GLN A 29 6.48 24.76 1.84
C GLN A 29 7.67 24.83 2.80
N LEU A 30 7.94 23.74 3.53
CA LEU A 30 9.12 23.57 4.39
C LEU A 30 10.44 23.69 3.64
N SER A 31 10.51 23.20 2.40
CA SER A 31 11.72 23.30 1.58
C SER A 31 11.96 24.72 1.04
N LEU A 32 10.89 25.51 0.87
CA LEU A 32 10.96 26.86 0.29
C LEU A 32 11.18 27.94 1.34
N HIS A 33 10.58 27.82 2.53
CA HIS A 33 10.72 28.79 3.62
C HIS A 33 11.79 28.34 4.61
N LYS A 34 13.06 28.66 4.32
CA LYS A 34 14.21 28.36 5.19
C LYS A 34 14.19 29.08 6.55
N SER A 35 13.29 30.03 6.81
CA SER A 35 13.46 30.96 7.93
C SER A 35 12.18 31.71 8.35
N THR A 36 11.18 31.04 8.93
CA THR A 36 10.10 31.71 9.68
C THR A 36 9.87 31.05 11.05
N ARG A 37 10.76 31.38 11.98
CA ARG A 37 10.67 31.58 13.45
C ARG A 37 9.80 30.70 14.38
N GLN A 38 8.91 29.82 13.94
CA GLN A 38 8.07 28.98 14.83
C GLN A 38 7.95 27.52 14.35
N TYR A 39 9.03 26.97 13.76
CA TYR A 39 9.05 25.59 13.32
C TYR A 39 9.67 24.67 14.36
N SER A 40 8.89 23.71 14.88
CA SER A 40 9.42 22.63 15.71
C SER A 40 10.10 21.59 14.82
N VAL A 41 11.32 21.21 15.19
CA VAL A 41 12.09 20.13 14.57
C VAL A 41 11.26 18.85 14.47
N ALA A 42 10.50 18.52 15.52
CA ALA A 42 9.65 17.33 15.57
C ALA A 42 8.57 17.31 14.47
N ARG A 43 7.91 18.46 14.21
CA ARG A 43 6.89 18.57 13.15
C ARG A 43 7.46 18.29 11.77
N SER A 44 8.69 18.75 11.52
CA SER A 44 9.36 18.53 10.23
C SER A 44 9.74 17.06 10.02
N PHE A 45 10.13 16.35 11.09
CA PHE A 45 10.38 14.92 11.05
C PHE A 45 9.11 14.13 10.75
N GLN A 46 8.02 14.42 11.49
CA GLN A 46 6.73 13.75 11.29
C GLN A 46 6.21 13.89 9.85
N ILE A 47 6.27 15.09 9.26
CA ILE A 47 5.79 15.30 7.88
C ILE A 47 6.65 14.53 6.88
N ARG A 48 7.98 14.53 7.04
CA ARG A 48 8.90 13.79 6.16
C ARG A 48 8.66 12.29 6.25
N GLU A 49 8.48 11.78 7.45
CA GLU A 49 8.17 10.37 7.72
C GLU A 49 6.83 9.96 7.11
N ASN A 50 5.77 10.75 7.34
CA ASN A 50 4.46 10.51 6.73
C ASN A 50 4.55 10.45 5.21
N VAL A 51 5.20 11.43 4.56
CA VAL A 51 5.38 11.44 3.09
C VAL A 51 6.16 10.21 2.62
N ARG A 52 7.19 9.79 3.37
CA ARG A 52 7.96 8.57 3.06
C ARG A 52 7.06 7.33 3.15
N ILE A 53 6.28 7.18 4.22
CA ILE A 53 5.35 6.05 4.42
C ILE A 53 4.31 6.02 3.30
N PHE A 54 3.69 7.15 2.96
CA PHE A 54 2.73 7.21 1.87
C PHE A 54 3.34 6.80 0.52
N LYS A 55 4.54 7.29 0.20
CA LYS A 55 5.24 6.88 -1.03
C LYS A 55 5.53 5.39 -1.05
N LEU A 56 5.92 4.82 0.08
CA LEU A 56 6.14 3.38 0.21
C LEU A 56 4.84 2.61 -0.05
N ILE A 57 3.75 2.98 0.62
CA ILE A 57 2.44 2.34 0.45
C ILE A 57 2.01 2.41 -1.01
N ILE A 58 2.06 3.60 -1.63
CA ILE A 58 1.66 3.80 -3.03
C ILE A 58 2.53 2.96 -3.98
N ASN A 59 3.85 2.89 -3.76
CA ASN A 59 4.76 2.12 -4.61
C ASN A 59 4.58 0.60 -4.43
N ALA A 60 4.34 0.14 -3.21
CA ALA A 60 4.03 -1.26 -2.94
C ALA A 60 2.68 -1.65 -3.59
N PHE A 61 1.65 -0.81 -3.42
CA PHE A 61 0.33 -1.01 -4.02
C PHE A 61 0.38 -0.97 -5.54
N SER A 62 1.10 -0.04 -6.17
CA SER A 62 1.15 0.08 -7.62
C SER A 62 1.79 -1.16 -8.28
N LYS A 63 2.81 -1.72 -7.64
CA LYS A 63 3.47 -2.95 -8.09
C LYS A 63 2.64 -4.21 -7.82
N ALA A 64 2.05 -4.33 -6.63
CA ALA A 64 1.22 -5.48 -6.28
C ALA A 64 -0.16 -5.44 -6.97
N GLY A 65 -0.65 -4.24 -7.31
CA GLY A 65 -2.00 -4.00 -7.82
C GLY A 65 -2.31 -4.71 -9.14
N GLY A 66 -1.30 -5.04 -9.95
CA GLY A 66 -1.47 -5.87 -11.15
C GLY A 66 -2.03 -7.25 -10.82
N VAL A 67 -1.53 -7.87 -9.73
CA VAL A 67 -1.97 -9.19 -9.27
C VAL A 67 -3.43 -9.14 -8.79
N SER A 68 -3.79 -8.13 -8.00
CA SER A 68 -5.19 -7.96 -7.57
C SER A 68 -6.12 -7.70 -8.75
N THR A 69 -5.68 -6.93 -9.75
CA THR A 69 -6.49 -6.65 -10.95
C THR A 69 -6.82 -7.93 -11.71
N ALA A 70 -5.84 -8.82 -11.88
CA ALA A 70 -6.07 -10.13 -12.46
C ALA A 70 -7.05 -10.97 -11.62
N GLY A 71 -6.92 -10.95 -10.29
CA GLY A 71 -7.88 -11.58 -9.39
C GLY A 71 -9.31 -11.05 -9.60
N PHE A 72 -9.51 -9.74 -9.59
CA PHE A 72 -10.82 -9.13 -9.80
C PHE A 72 -11.41 -9.44 -11.18
N ALA A 73 -10.59 -9.60 -12.22
CA ALA A 73 -11.07 -10.08 -13.51
C ALA A 73 -11.65 -11.50 -13.43
N MET A 74 -10.99 -12.41 -12.70
CA MET A 74 -11.51 -13.77 -12.46
C MET A 74 -12.79 -13.77 -11.63
N PHE A 75 -12.89 -12.88 -10.64
CA PHE A 75 -14.12 -12.68 -9.87
C PHE A 75 -15.26 -12.14 -10.75
N GLY A 76 -14.96 -11.21 -11.66
CA GLY A 76 -15.91 -10.75 -12.66
C GLY A 76 -16.42 -11.88 -13.55
N PHE A 77 -15.52 -12.77 -14.01
CA PHE A 77 -15.91 -13.95 -14.77
C PHE A 77 -16.80 -14.91 -13.97
N TYR A 78 -16.53 -15.10 -12.67
CA TYR A 78 -17.41 -15.88 -11.80
C TYR A 78 -18.83 -15.30 -11.74
N LEU A 79 -18.95 -13.97 -11.61
CA LEU A 79 -20.25 -13.30 -11.47
C LEU A 79 -21.05 -13.25 -12.79
N TYR A 80 -20.39 -12.93 -13.89
CA TYR A 80 -21.04 -12.62 -15.17
C TYR A 80 -20.89 -13.70 -16.24
N GLY A 81 -20.17 -14.79 -15.94
CA GLY A 81 -19.97 -15.90 -16.86
C GLY A 81 -21.28 -16.66 -17.17
N PRO A 82 -21.39 -17.29 -18.36
CA PRO A 82 -22.57 -18.06 -18.75
C PRO A 82 -22.92 -19.16 -17.74
N PRO A 83 -24.22 -19.40 -17.43
CA PRO A 83 -24.64 -20.39 -16.44
C PRO A 83 -24.32 -21.84 -16.86
N GLU A 84 -24.10 -22.10 -18.15
CA GLU A 84 -23.71 -23.41 -18.67
C GLU A 84 -22.27 -23.77 -18.26
N TRP A 85 -21.45 -22.78 -17.91
CA TRP A 85 -20.02 -22.95 -17.62
C TRP A 85 -19.72 -23.05 -16.12
N ASN A 86 -20.57 -23.77 -15.37
CA ASN A 86 -20.48 -23.86 -13.91
C ASN A 86 -19.08 -24.29 -13.41
N PHE A 87 -18.47 -25.28 -14.06
CA PHE A 87 -17.11 -25.72 -13.70
C PHE A 87 -16.10 -24.57 -13.77
N TYR A 88 -16.03 -23.85 -14.89
CA TYR A 88 -15.08 -22.75 -15.08
C TYR A 88 -15.33 -21.58 -14.12
N ARG A 89 -16.60 -21.32 -13.78
CA ARG A 89 -16.95 -20.30 -12.77
C ARG A 89 -16.41 -20.67 -11.40
N PHE A 90 -16.55 -21.91 -10.94
CA PHE A 90 -15.97 -22.33 -9.66
C PHE A 90 -14.44 -22.29 -9.68
N VAL A 91 -13.82 -22.67 -10.80
CA VAL A 91 -12.36 -22.54 -10.96
C VAL A 91 -11.92 -21.07 -10.89
N SER A 92 -12.66 -20.14 -11.52
CA SER A 92 -12.30 -18.71 -11.46
C SER A 92 -12.46 -18.12 -10.06
N ALA A 93 -13.44 -18.58 -9.27
CA ALA A 93 -13.57 -18.21 -7.87
C ALA A 93 -12.37 -18.69 -7.03
N ALA A 94 -11.94 -19.95 -7.20
CA ALA A 94 -10.75 -20.47 -6.51
C ALA A 94 -9.46 -19.73 -6.94
N LEU A 95 -9.35 -19.36 -8.22
CA LEU A 95 -8.24 -18.54 -8.71
C LEU A 95 -8.27 -17.13 -8.11
N PHE A 96 -9.44 -16.50 -7.97
CA PHE A 96 -9.54 -15.21 -7.29
C PHE A 96 -8.92 -15.26 -5.88
N ASP A 97 -9.26 -16.25 -5.07
CA ASP A 97 -8.69 -16.42 -3.73
C ASP A 97 -7.17 -16.58 -3.78
N LEU A 98 -6.65 -17.39 -4.72
CA LEU A 98 -5.21 -17.55 -4.92
C LEU A 98 -4.52 -16.23 -5.28
N PHE A 99 -5.09 -15.44 -6.20
CA PHE A 99 -4.55 -14.15 -6.60
C PHE A 99 -4.58 -13.13 -5.44
N MET A 100 -5.59 -13.18 -4.59
CA MET A 100 -5.66 -12.33 -3.39
C MET A 100 -4.58 -12.70 -2.36
N ILE A 101 -4.32 -14.00 -2.16
CA ILE A 101 -3.20 -14.46 -1.31
C ILE A 101 -1.86 -14.00 -1.90
N LEU A 102 -1.65 -14.17 -3.20
CA LEU A 102 -0.43 -13.73 -3.89
C LEU A 102 -0.24 -12.22 -3.80
N PHE A 103 -1.32 -11.44 -3.93
CA PHE A 103 -1.29 -9.99 -3.73
C PHE A 103 -0.81 -9.64 -2.32
N CYS A 104 -1.36 -10.26 -1.28
CA CYS A 104 -0.96 -10.02 0.11
C CYS A 104 0.51 -10.36 0.34
N LEU A 105 0.98 -11.51 -0.15
CA LEU A 105 2.37 -11.93 -0.03
C LEU A 105 3.32 -10.98 -0.75
N LEU A 106 2.99 -10.59 -1.99
CA LEU A 106 3.80 -9.66 -2.78
C LEU A 106 3.81 -8.26 -2.15
N PHE A 107 2.67 -7.78 -1.66
CA PHE A 107 2.58 -6.49 -0.97
C PHE A 107 3.47 -6.47 0.28
N MET A 108 3.37 -7.50 1.13
CA MET A 108 4.21 -7.62 2.33
C MET A 108 5.70 -7.70 1.99
N PHE A 109 6.06 -8.51 0.99
CA PHE A 109 7.44 -8.61 0.52
C PHE A 109 7.96 -7.25 0.02
N LEU A 110 7.19 -6.54 -0.80
CA LEU A 110 7.56 -5.22 -1.31
C LEU A 110 7.62 -4.17 -0.20
N ALA A 111 6.70 -4.21 0.78
CA ALA A 111 6.71 -3.29 1.92
C ALA A 111 8.00 -3.43 2.74
N ILE A 112 8.43 -4.68 2.98
CA ILE A 112 9.69 -4.98 3.68
C ILE A 112 10.90 -4.53 2.85
N GLN A 113 10.90 -4.81 1.54
CA GLN A 113 12.03 -4.47 0.65
C GLN A 113 12.17 -2.98 0.39
N LEU A 114 11.07 -2.23 0.34
CA LEU A 114 11.08 -0.80 0.05
C LEU A 114 11.40 0.06 1.28
N ASP A 115 11.24 -0.48 2.50
CA ASP A 115 11.60 0.27 3.70
C ASP A 115 13.09 0.12 4.03
N THR A 116 13.89 1.09 3.55
CA THR A 116 15.33 1.12 3.82
C THR A 116 15.68 1.26 5.31
N ILE A 117 14.80 1.83 6.13
CA ILE A 117 15.02 1.91 7.59
C ILE A 117 14.80 0.53 8.18
N PHE A 118 13.71 -0.12 7.82
CA PHE A 118 13.44 -1.49 8.26
C PHE A 118 14.57 -2.44 7.84
N GLN A 119 15.05 -2.35 6.59
CA GLN A 119 16.21 -3.13 6.14
C GLN A 119 17.48 -2.84 6.94
N LYS A 120 17.72 -1.57 7.27
CA LYS A 120 18.88 -1.18 8.09
C LYS A 120 18.79 -1.76 9.51
N GLU A 121 17.62 -1.67 10.15
CA GLU A 121 17.39 -2.24 11.48
C GLU A 121 17.45 -3.77 11.46
N PHE A 122 16.89 -4.40 10.43
CA PHE A 122 16.95 -5.85 10.25
C PHE A 122 18.40 -6.34 10.08
N ASN A 123 19.20 -5.63 9.29
CA ASN A 123 20.63 -5.91 9.13
C ASN A 123 21.39 -5.71 10.46
N ASN A 124 21.07 -4.67 11.23
CA ASN A 124 21.68 -4.46 12.55
C ASN A 124 21.39 -5.64 13.50
N ILE A 125 20.15 -6.15 13.53
CA ILE A 125 19.79 -7.34 14.32
C ILE A 125 20.58 -8.56 13.85
N GLY A 126 20.67 -8.79 12.54
CA GLY A 126 21.43 -9.91 11.97
C GLY A 126 22.92 -9.89 12.34
N VAL A 127 23.55 -8.71 12.31
CA VAL A 127 24.94 -8.50 12.72
C VAL A 127 25.14 -8.78 14.21
N ILE A 128 24.21 -8.35 15.07
CA ILE A 128 24.23 -8.65 16.52
C ILE A 128 24.13 -10.16 16.78
N VAL A 129 23.31 -10.88 16.01
CA VAL A 129 23.18 -12.34 16.13
C VAL A 129 24.45 -13.05 15.66
N MET A 130 25.10 -12.60 14.59
CA MET A 130 26.36 -13.21 14.12
C MET A 130 27.53 -12.95 15.07
N THR A 131 27.62 -11.77 15.68
CA THR A 131 28.73 -11.39 16.57
C THR A 131 28.64 -12.02 17.96
N ARG A 132 27.50 -12.63 18.32
CA ARG A 132 27.33 -13.39 19.57
C ARG A 132 27.71 -14.87 19.47
N LYS A 133 28.07 -15.36 18.27
CA LYS A 133 28.58 -16.71 18.05
C LYS A 133 30.11 -16.72 18.09
#